data_AF-A0AAD6HPH1-F1
#
_entry.id   AF-A0AAD6HPH1-F1
#
_cell.length_a   1.000
_cell.length_b   1.000
_cell.length_c   1.000
_cell.angle_alpha   90.00
_cell.angle_beta   90.00
_cell.angle_gamma   90.00
#
_symmetry.space_group_name_H-M   'P 1'
#
loop_
_entity.id
_entity.type
_entity.pdbx_description
1 polymer ?
#
loop_
_entity_poly.entity_id
_entity_poly.type
_entity_poly.pdbx_seq_one_letter_code
_entity_poly.pdbx_strand_id
1 'polypeptide(L)'
;MSGSMPDPHDFGALLSTLHEKSISPTGKFGLHVKTYAGNLPQFVGWEDSWETFFTTSMRQALGLEIAIKGPSEELVDLSCVLFDKVIPRLLRPLECNSRVVKPSLVHGDLWYGNSGVETDNNRPRVFDACSFFPHNEYELGQWRPACNGFGDEVIDVVTNLVERYGQ
;
A
#
# COMPACT_ATOMS: atom_id res chain seq x y z
N MET A 1 -15.04 16.52 13.28
CA MET A 1 -13.71 16.23 12.67
C MET A 1 -13.20 17.54 12.12
N SER A 2 -12.01 17.97 12.54
CA SER A 2 -11.33 19.08 11.87
C SER A 2 -10.55 18.52 10.68
N GLY A 3 -10.40 19.31 9.61
CA GLY A 3 -9.50 18.99 8.49
C GLY A 3 -8.02 19.16 8.83
N SER A 4 -7.68 19.10 10.12
CA SER A 4 -6.30 19.20 10.61
C SER A 4 -5.65 17.84 10.46
N MET A 5 -4.43 17.81 9.93
CA MET A 5 -3.68 16.56 9.85
C MET A 5 -3.42 16.00 11.27
N PRO A 6 -3.46 14.67 11.42
CA PRO A 6 -2.98 14.02 12.64
C PRO A 6 -1.54 14.43 12.97
N ASP A 7 -1.20 14.43 14.26
CA ASP A 7 0.20 14.55 14.68
C ASP A 7 1.05 13.44 14.02
N PRO A 8 2.16 13.78 13.34
CA PRO A 8 2.98 12.80 12.62
C PRO A 8 3.49 11.64 13.48
N HIS A 9 3.84 11.90 14.74
CA HIS A 9 4.39 10.89 15.63
C HIS A 9 3.29 9.94 16.11
N ASP A 10 2.17 10.47 16.61
CA ASP A 10 1.04 9.65 17.05
C ASP A 10 0.46 8.83 15.90
N PHE A 11 0.31 9.44 14.73
CA PHE A 11 -0.22 8.79 13.55
C PHE A 11 0.74 7.72 13.01
N GLY A 12 2.03 8.04 12.89
CA GLY A 12 3.05 7.09 12.45
C GLY A 12 3.19 5.91 13.40
N ALA A 13 3.09 6.12 14.72
CA ALA A 13 3.12 5.06 15.72
C ALA A 13 1.90 4.13 15.64
N LEU A 14 0.70 4.69 15.46
CA LEU A 14 -0.53 3.91 15.28
C LEU A 14 -0.51 3.09 13.99
N LEU A 15 -0.05 3.67 12.88
CA LEU A 15 0.05 2.96 11.61
C LEU A 15 1.10 1.85 11.66
N SER A 16 2.27 2.12 12.25
CA SER A 16 3.30 1.11 12.47
C SER A 16 2.73 -0.05 13.31
N THR A 17 1.99 0.27 14.37
CA THR A 17 1.30 -0.73 15.21
C THR A 17 0.29 -1.56 14.41
N LEU A 18 -0.49 -0.93 13.51
CA LEU A 18 -1.44 -1.62 12.63
C LEU A 18 -0.73 -2.63 11.72
N HIS A 19 0.32 -2.17 11.02
CA HIS A 19 1.10 -3.01 10.11
C HIS A 19 1.77 -4.16 10.87
N GLU A 20 2.39 -3.88 12.01
CA GLU A 20 3.11 -4.85 12.83
C GLU A 20 2.19 -5.89 13.47
N LYS A 21 1.05 -5.47 14.04
CA LYS A 21 0.17 -6.37 14.81
C LYS A 21 -0.91 -7.06 13.98
N SER A 22 -1.16 -6.60 12.77
CA SER A 22 -2.10 -7.27 11.87
C SER A 22 -1.62 -8.68 11.50
N ILE A 23 -2.57 -9.60 11.38
CA ILE A 23 -2.32 -11.00 10.99
C ILE A 23 -3.28 -11.30 9.85
N SER A 24 -2.72 -11.68 8.69
CA SER A 24 -3.53 -12.17 7.58
C SER A 24 -4.24 -13.45 8.01
N PRO A 25 -5.57 -13.57 7.83
CA PRO A 25 -6.34 -14.74 8.27
C PRO A 25 -5.94 -16.03 7.54
N THR A 26 -5.27 -15.91 6.40
CA THR A 26 -4.78 -17.02 5.58
C THR A 26 -3.26 -17.16 5.61
N GLY A 27 -2.54 -16.20 6.21
CA GLY A 27 -1.10 -16.05 6.06
C GLY A 27 -0.65 -15.57 4.67
N LYS A 28 -1.59 -15.30 3.75
CA LYS A 28 -1.34 -14.90 2.36
C LYS A 28 -1.56 -13.40 2.14
N PHE A 29 -1.06 -12.88 1.03
CA PHE A 29 -1.39 -11.55 0.55
C PHE A 29 -2.79 -11.50 -0.04
N GLY A 30 -3.53 -10.40 0.16
CA GLY A 30 -4.85 -10.20 -0.42
C GLY A 30 -5.98 -10.06 0.60
N LEU A 31 -7.22 -10.27 0.14
CA LEU A 31 -8.47 -10.20 0.91
C LEU A 31 -9.58 -11.04 0.23
N HIS A 32 -10.47 -11.61 1.04
CA HIS A 32 -11.60 -12.40 0.57
C HIS A 32 -12.70 -11.60 -0.16
N VAL A 33 -12.72 -10.27 -0.03
CA VAL A 33 -13.70 -9.38 -0.65
C VAL A 33 -12.99 -8.44 -1.60
N LYS A 34 -13.57 -8.25 -2.79
CA LYS A 34 -13.09 -7.27 -3.76
C LYS A 34 -13.16 -5.86 -3.18
N THR A 35 -12.05 -5.15 -3.21
CA THR A 35 -11.97 -3.72 -2.84
C THR A 35 -11.89 -2.84 -4.08
N TYR A 36 -12.06 -1.53 -3.86
CA TYR A 36 -12.07 -0.52 -4.90
C TYR A 36 -11.22 0.67 -4.46
N ALA A 37 -10.28 1.08 -5.30
CA ALA A 37 -9.58 2.36 -5.16
C ALA A 37 -10.33 3.38 -6.02
N GLY A 38 -11.17 4.19 -5.39
CA GLY A 38 -12.17 5.01 -6.10
C GLY A 38 -13.11 4.12 -6.92
N ASN A 39 -13.13 4.30 -8.24
CA ASN A 39 -13.93 3.48 -9.15
C ASN A 39 -13.17 2.27 -9.72
N LEU A 40 -11.89 2.09 -9.39
CA LEU A 40 -11.06 1.03 -9.94
C LEU A 40 -11.17 -0.25 -9.09
N PRO A 41 -11.74 -1.36 -9.60
CA PRO A 41 -11.74 -2.62 -8.88
C PRO A 41 -10.31 -3.15 -8.74
N GLN A 42 -9.88 -3.36 -7.50
CA GLN A 42 -8.54 -3.87 -7.21
C GLN A 42 -8.51 -5.40 -7.34
N PHE A 43 -7.37 -5.93 -7.77
CA PHE A 43 -7.06 -7.33 -7.53
C PHE A 43 -6.62 -7.47 -6.08
N VAL A 44 -7.38 -8.25 -5.31
CA VAL A 44 -7.03 -8.58 -3.93
C VAL A 44 -7.20 -10.09 -3.68
N GLY A 45 -7.11 -10.92 -4.73
CA GLY A 45 -7.15 -12.37 -4.55
C GLY A 45 -5.99 -12.87 -3.68
N TRP A 46 -6.20 -14.01 -3.01
CA TRP A 46 -5.18 -14.58 -2.14
C TRP A 46 -3.96 -15.08 -2.92
N GLU A 47 -2.76 -14.66 -2.52
CA GLU A 47 -1.50 -15.08 -3.13
C GLU A 47 -0.40 -15.29 -2.08
N ASP A 48 0.46 -16.29 -2.32
CA ASP A 48 1.54 -16.64 -1.38
C ASP A 48 2.79 -15.75 -1.53
N SER A 49 3.06 -15.22 -2.73
CA SER A 49 4.22 -14.37 -3.02
C SER A 49 3.81 -12.92 -3.25
N TRP A 50 4.55 -12.00 -2.65
CA TRP A 50 4.40 -10.57 -2.86
C TRP A 50 4.70 -10.17 -4.31
N GLU A 51 5.77 -10.73 -4.91
CA GLU A 51 6.09 -10.48 -6.33
C GLU A 51 4.92 -10.85 -7.23
N THR A 52 4.30 -12.01 -6.99
CA THR A 52 3.17 -12.51 -7.78
C THR A 52 1.93 -11.66 -7.55
N PHE A 53 1.59 -11.39 -6.29
CA PHE A 53 0.45 -10.54 -5.94
C PHE A 53 0.54 -9.16 -6.61
N PHE A 54 1.68 -8.47 -6.46
CA PHE A 54 1.88 -7.13 -7.02
C PHE A 54 1.85 -7.16 -8.55
N THR A 55 2.49 -8.15 -9.17
CA THR A 55 2.47 -8.34 -10.62
C THR A 55 1.04 -8.51 -11.14
N THR A 56 0.26 -9.40 -10.53
CA THR A 56 -1.14 -9.66 -10.92
C THR A 56 -2.01 -8.42 -10.74
N SER A 57 -1.84 -7.72 -9.61
CA SER A 57 -2.59 -6.49 -9.34
C SER A 57 -2.27 -5.37 -10.33
N MET A 58 -0.99 -5.15 -10.64
CA MET A 58 -0.57 -4.17 -11.65
C MET A 58 -1.05 -4.53 -13.06
N ARG A 59 -1.04 -5.81 -13.43
CA ARG A 59 -1.61 -6.27 -14.72
C ARG A 59 -3.10 -5.98 -14.80
N GLN A 60 -3.86 -6.23 -13.73
CA GLN A 60 -5.29 -5.93 -13.69
C GLN A 60 -5.54 -4.42 -13.83
N ALA A 61 -4.81 -3.59 -13.08
CA ALA A 61 -4.95 -2.14 -13.13
C ALA A 61 -4.65 -1.59 -14.55
N LEU A 62 -3.54 -2.01 -15.16
CA LEU A 62 -3.19 -1.61 -16.53
C LEU A 62 -4.20 -2.14 -17.56
N GLY A 63 -4.68 -3.38 -17.40
CA GLY A 63 -5.70 -3.95 -18.28
C GLY A 63 -7.02 -3.18 -18.26
N LEU A 64 -7.45 -2.72 -17.09
CA LEU A 64 -8.64 -1.88 -16.94
C LEU A 64 -8.45 -0.51 -17.60
N GLU A 65 -7.28 0.10 -17.43
CA GLU A 65 -6.94 1.37 -18.08
C GLU A 65 -6.93 1.24 -19.60
N ILE A 66 -6.29 0.20 -20.15
CA ILE A 66 -6.25 -0.08 -21.58
C ILE A 66 -7.65 -0.36 -22.14
N ALA A 67 -8.49 -1.08 -21.39
CA ALA A 67 -9.86 -1.36 -21.81
C ALA A 67 -10.71 -0.08 -21.95
N ILE A 68 -10.42 0.96 -21.15
CA ILE A 68 -11.15 2.23 -21.17
C ILE A 68 -10.56 3.21 -22.19
N LYS A 69 -9.23 3.38 -22.19
CA LYS A 69 -8.53 4.41 -22.99
C LYS A 69 -8.06 3.92 -24.36
N GLY A 70 -8.09 2.62 -24.59
CA GLY A 70 -7.49 1.98 -25.76
C GLY A 70 -6.01 1.64 -25.57
N PRO A 71 -5.45 0.81 -26.46
CA PRO A 71 -4.04 0.45 -26.40
C PRO A 71 -3.13 1.62 -26.77
N SER A 72 -1.93 1.64 -26.18
CA SER A 72 -0.84 2.54 -26.54
C SER A 72 0.43 1.71 -26.74
N GLU A 73 1.12 1.92 -27.86
CA GLU A 73 2.36 1.21 -28.18
C GLU A 73 3.45 1.49 -27.13
N GLU A 74 3.59 2.75 -26.72
CA GLU A 74 4.49 3.14 -25.63
C GLU A 74 4.15 2.43 -24.31
N LEU A 75 2.85 2.35 -23.97
CA LEU A 75 2.42 1.66 -22.75
C LEU A 75 2.74 0.16 -22.81
N VAL A 76 2.60 -0.47 -23.98
CA VAL A 76 2.93 -1.88 -24.18
C VAL A 76 4.43 -2.11 -23.97
N ASP A 77 5.28 -1.30 -24.60
CA ASP A 77 6.73 -1.42 -24.47
C ASP A 77 7.21 -1.21 -23.03
N LEU A 78 6.67 -0.18 -22.35
CA LEU A 78 6.98 0.08 -20.95
C LEU A 78 6.45 -1.03 -20.02
N SER A 79 5.28 -1.60 -20.33
CA SER A 79 4.72 -2.72 -19.57
C SER A 79 5.64 -3.95 -19.64
N CYS A 80 6.21 -4.27 -20.81
CA CYS A 80 7.18 -5.36 -20.94
C CYS A 80 8.38 -5.14 -20.01
N VAL A 81 8.97 -3.93 -20.00
CA VAL A 81 10.09 -3.61 -19.11
C VAL A 81 9.68 -3.68 -17.63
N LEU A 82 8.50 -3.17 -17.30
CA LEU A 82 7.96 -3.18 -15.94
C LEU A 82 7.85 -4.62 -15.40
N PHE A 83 7.21 -5.51 -16.17
CA PHE A 83 6.92 -6.87 -15.73
C PHE A 83 8.11 -7.82 -15.85
N ASP A 84 8.96 -7.68 -16.87
CA ASP A 84 10.05 -8.63 -17.12
C ASP A 84 11.33 -8.26 -16.37
N LYS A 85 11.48 -6.99 -15.99
CA LYS A 85 12.71 -6.49 -15.37
C LYS A 85 12.48 -5.78 -14.05
N VAL A 86 11.64 -4.75 -14.02
CA VAL A 86 11.54 -3.85 -12.85
C VAL A 86 10.96 -4.58 -11.65
N ILE A 87 9.77 -5.16 -11.78
CA ILE A 87 9.10 -5.86 -10.68
C ILE A 87 9.95 -7.03 -10.16
N PRO A 88 10.46 -7.96 -11.00
CA PRO A 88 11.33 -9.03 -10.55
C PRO A 88 12.60 -8.54 -9.83
N ARG A 89 13.22 -7.45 -10.29
CA ARG A 89 14.47 -6.95 -9.68
C ARG A 89 14.23 -6.27 -8.33
N LEU A 90 13.07 -5.66 -8.13
CA LEU A 90 12.75 -4.95 -6.89
C LEU A 90 12.12 -5.87 -5.86
N LEU A 91 11.17 -6.74 -6.26
CA LEU A 91 10.36 -7.50 -5.31
C LEU A 91 10.94 -8.88 -5.00
N ARG A 92 11.46 -9.60 -6.01
CA ARG A 92 12.01 -10.95 -5.79
C ARG A 92 13.08 -11.02 -4.70
N PRO A 93 14.04 -10.07 -4.62
CA PRO A 93 15.07 -10.12 -3.58
C PRO A 93 14.50 -10.08 -2.17
N LEU A 94 13.31 -9.50 -1.95
CA LEU A 94 12.63 -9.41 -0.66
C LEU A 94 12.16 -10.79 -0.15
N GLU A 95 11.94 -11.74 -1.05
CA GLU A 95 11.45 -13.09 -0.76
C GLU A 95 12.53 -14.18 -1.02
N CYS A 96 13.77 -13.77 -1.30
CA CYS A 96 14.90 -14.66 -1.55
C CYS A 96 15.88 -14.72 -0.38
N ASN A 97 16.75 -15.73 -0.35
CA ASN A 97 17.80 -15.91 0.67
C ASN A 97 17.24 -15.97 2.10
N SER A 98 16.19 -16.77 2.29
CA SER A 98 15.48 -16.93 3.58
C SER A 98 14.78 -15.68 4.09
N ARG A 99 14.69 -14.60 3.30
CA ARG A 99 13.85 -13.46 3.61
C ARG A 99 12.39 -13.77 3.32
N VAL A 100 11.51 -13.24 4.16
CA VAL A 100 10.06 -13.42 4.06
C VAL A 100 9.41 -12.06 4.17
N VAL A 101 8.49 -11.76 3.26
CA VAL A 101 7.66 -10.56 3.33
C VAL A 101 6.38 -10.90 4.09
N LYS A 102 6.06 -10.11 5.11
CA LYS A 102 4.85 -10.29 5.90
C LYS A 102 3.65 -9.58 5.25
N PRO A 103 2.53 -10.28 4.97
CA PRO A 103 1.26 -9.63 4.66
C PRO A 103 0.76 -8.84 5.87
N SER A 104 0.59 -7.54 5.69
CA SER A 104 0.21 -6.58 6.73
C SER A 104 -1.07 -5.87 6.31
N LEU A 105 -2.03 -5.68 7.21
CA LEU A 105 -3.25 -4.95 6.93
C LEU A 105 -2.91 -3.48 6.66
N VAL A 106 -3.28 -2.98 5.49
CA VAL A 106 -3.13 -1.58 5.09
C VAL A 106 -4.49 -0.90 4.94
N HIS A 107 -4.50 0.42 5.02
CA HIS A 107 -5.63 1.26 4.63
C HIS A 107 -5.85 1.23 3.11
N GLY A 108 -4.78 1.34 2.33
CA GLY A 108 -4.77 1.14 0.86
C GLY A 108 -5.11 2.38 0.03
N ASP A 109 -5.66 3.42 0.66
CA ASP A 109 -5.88 4.76 0.06
C ASP A 109 -5.58 5.86 1.09
N LEU A 110 -4.45 5.78 1.78
CA LEU A 110 -4.15 6.72 2.86
C LEU A 110 -3.41 7.95 2.32
N TRP A 111 -4.04 9.11 2.44
CA TRP A 111 -3.49 10.43 2.11
C TRP A 111 -4.14 11.47 3.04
N TYR A 112 -3.68 12.72 3.02
CA TYR A 112 -4.17 13.74 3.96
C TYR A 112 -5.70 13.88 3.96
N GLY A 113 -6.35 13.76 2.79
CA GLY A 113 -7.80 13.86 2.65
C GLY A 113 -8.60 12.72 3.30
N ASN A 114 -7.97 11.54 3.44
CA ASN A 114 -8.54 10.36 4.08
C ASN A 114 -8.05 10.20 5.54
N SER A 115 -7.51 11.27 6.12
CA SER A 115 -7.05 11.31 7.50
C SER A 115 -7.56 12.57 8.21
N GLY A 116 -7.70 12.49 9.53
CA GLY A 116 -8.08 13.65 10.33
C GLY A 116 -8.06 13.34 11.81
N VAL A 117 -8.49 14.32 12.61
CA VAL A 117 -8.55 14.17 14.07
C VAL A 117 -9.98 14.32 14.59
N GLU A 118 -10.29 13.53 15.61
CA GLU A 118 -11.52 13.65 16.36
C GLU A 118 -11.53 14.95 17.18
N THR A 119 -12.63 15.71 17.09
CA THR A 119 -12.70 17.08 17.63
C THR A 119 -12.57 17.13 19.16
N ASP A 120 -12.99 16.06 19.85
CA ASP A 120 -13.08 16.06 21.31
C ASP A 120 -11.76 15.67 22.00
N ASN A 121 -10.89 14.91 21.32
CA ASN A 121 -9.71 14.30 21.93
C ASN A 121 -8.46 14.26 21.03
N ASN A 122 -8.52 14.89 19.85
CA ASN A 122 -7.46 14.90 18.84
C ASN A 122 -6.96 13.51 18.38
N ARG A 123 -7.71 12.43 18.61
CA ARG A 123 -7.30 11.09 18.20
C ARG A 123 -7.30 10.98 16.67
N PRO A 124 -6.24 10.39 16.07
CA PRO A 124 -6.21 10.15 14.64
C PRO A 124 -7.34 9.23 14.18
N ARG A 125 -7.94 9.57 13.04
CA ARG A 125 -8.98 8.83 12.34
C ARG A 125 -8.62 8.74 10.86
N VAL A 126 -9.01 7.63 10.24
CA VAL A 126 -8.84 7.38 8.80
C VAL A 126 -10.19 6.98 8.19
N PHE A 127 -10.39 7.29 6.91
CA PHE A 127 -11.67 7.13 6.21
C PHE A 127 -11.46 6.58 4.79
N ASP A 128 -12.52 6.05 4.20
CA ASP A 128 -12.53 5.60 2.80
C ASP A 128 -11.47 4.54 2.47
N ALA A 129 -11.26 3.61 3.40
CA ALA A 129 -10.31 2.52 3.26
C ALA A 129 -10.66 1.59 2.10
N CYS A 130 -9.64 1.19 1.33
CA CYS A 130 -9.69 0.13 0.35
C CYS A 130 -8.76 -1.03 0.76
N SER A 131 -8.90 -1.44 2.03
CA SER A 131 -7.97 -2.32 2.73
C SER A 131 -7.79 -3.70 2.13
N PHE A 132 -6.57 -4.23 2.27
CA PHE A 132 -6.21 -5.62 2.03
C PHE A 132 -4.90 -5.94 2.77
N PHE A 133 -4.35 -7.15 2.60
CA PHE A 133 -3.07 -7.53 3.21
C PHE A 133 -1.92 -7.56 2.17
N PRO A 134 -1.24 -6.44 1.86
CA PRO A 134 0.00 -6.41 1.07
C PRO A 134 1.28 -6.42 1.92
N HIS A 135 2.44 -6.20 1.29
CA HIS A 135 3.61 -5.67 1.98
C HIS A 135 3.29 -4.31 2.63
N ASN A 136 3.77 -4.07 3.86
CA ASN A 136 3.51 -2.83 4.62
C ASN A 136 3.98 -1.55 3.88
N GLU A 137 5.08 -1.62 3.12
CA GLU A 137 5.56 -0.47 2.33
C GLU A 137 4.58 -0.03 1.22
N TYR A 138 3.58 -0.84 0.88
CA TYR A 138 2.55 -0.47 -0.10
C TYR A 138 1.85 0.86 0.29
N GLU A 139 1.55 1.06 1.58
CA GLU A 139 0.91 2.29 2.06
C GLU A 139 1.81 3.52 1.86
N LEU A 140 3.13 3.35 2.05
CA LEU A 140 4.10 4.44 1.93
C LEU A 140 4.29 4.91 0.49
N GLY A 141 4.05 4.03 -0.49
CA GLY A 141 4.15 4.36 -1.90
C GLY A 141 3.24 5.52 -2.30
N GLN A 142 2.10 5.66 -1.61
CA GLN A 142 1.12 6.70 -1.86
C GLN A 142 1.51 8.04 -1.23
N TRP A 143 2.54 8.14 -0.40
CA TRP A 143 2.81 9.36 0.37
C TRP A 143 3.89 10.26 -0.23
N ARG A 144 4.77 9.68 -1.06
CA ARG A 144 5.84 10.42 -1.73
C ARG A 144 5.36 11.51 -2.71
N PRO A 145 4.24 11.35 -3.45
CA PRO A 145 3.72 12.43 -4.28
C PRO A 145 3.25 13.62 -3.44
N ALA A 146 3.71 14.83 -3.78
CA ALA A 146 3.37 16.06 -3.04
C ALA A 146 1.85 16.32 -2.93
N CYS A 147 1.05 15.81 -3.88
CA CYS A 147 -0.40 15.91 -3.84
C CYS A 147 -1.06 15.15 -2.68
N ASN A 148 -0.36 14.21 -2.05
CA ASN A 148 -0.90 13.33 -1.01
C ASN A 148 -0.64 13.86 0.40
N GLY A 149 0.10 14.97 0.53
CA GLY A 149 0.09 15.87 1.69
C GLY A 149 0.76 15.35 2.96
N PHE A 150 1.19 14.09 3.01
CA PHE A 150 2.04 13.60 4.10
C PHE A 150 3.48 14.05 3.87
N GLY A 151 4.00 14.84 4.82
CA GLY A 151 5.37 15.33 4.79
C GLY A 151 6.40 14.27 5.15
N ASP A 152 7.67 14.60 4.91
CA ASP A 152 8.83 13.71 5.19
C ASP A 152 8.83 13.20 6.64
N GLU A 153 8.35 13.99 7.60
CA GLU A 153 8.29 13.64 9.02
C GLU A 153 7.44 12.38 9.30
N VAL A 154 6.28 12.22 8.66
CA VAL A 154 5.43 11.03 8.83
C VAL A 154 6.12 9.80 8.24
N ILE A 155 6.74 9.96 7.07
CA ILE A 155 7.47 8.89 6.37
C ILE A 155 8.66 8.45 7.21
N ASP A 156 9.41 9.40 7.76
CA ASP A 156 10.57 9.15 8.62
C ASP A 156 10.16 8.42 9.90
N VAL A 157 9.07 8.82 10.57
CA VAL A 157 8.58 8.13 11.77
C VAL A 157 8.24 6.68 11.46
N VAL A 158 7.46 6.42 10.39
CA VAL A 158 7.05 5.05 10.04
C VAL A 158 8.26 4.21 9.62
N THR A 159 9.16 4.76 8.81
CA THR A 159 10.36 4.04 8.35
C THR A 159 11.29 3.70 9.51
N ASN A 160 11.55 4.66 10.40
CA ASN A 160 12.39 4.44 11.59
C ASN A 160 11.80 3.43 12.56
N LEU A 161 10.47 3.38 12.69
CA LEU A 161 9.81 2.38 13.54
C LEU A 161 9.91 0.99 12.90
N VAL A 162 9.62 0.86 11.59
CA VAL A 162 9.72 -0.42 10.87
C VAL A 162 11.15 -0.98 10.92
N GLU A 163 12.18 -0.16 10.74
CA GLU A 163 13.58 -0.60 10.81
C GLU A 163 14.01 -1.07 12.21
N ARG A 164 13.47 -0.45 13.28
CA ARG A 164 13.77 -0.83 14.67
C ARG A 164 13.14 -2.17 15.07
N TYR A 165 12.01 -2.53 14.48
CA TYR A 165 11.32 -3.79 14.77
C TYR A 165 11.64 -4.91 13.78
N GLY A 166 12.39 -4.61 12.71
CA GLY A 166 12.88 -5.57 11.72
C GLY A 166 14.21 -6.25 12.08
N GLN A 167 14.74 -6.03 13.30
CA GLN A 167 15.92 -6.71 13.86
C GLN A 167 15.54 -7.79 14.87
#